data_AF-A0A7R9FFB5-F1
#
_entry.id   AF-A0A7R9FFB5-F1
#
_cell.length_a   1.000
_cell.length_b   1.000
_cell.length_c   1.000
_cell.angle_alpha   90.00
_cell.angle_beta   90.00
_cell.angle_gamma   90.00
#
_symmetry.space_group_name_H-M   'P 1'
#
loop_
_entity.id
_entity.type
_entity.pdbx_description
1 polymer ?
#
loop_
_entity_poly.entity_id
_entity_poly.type
_entity_poly.pdbx_seq_one_letter_code
_entity_poly.pdbx_strand_id
1 'polypeptide(L)'
;SLLHKSSLVNAWCLPFPGADRSVIQRSQRYLFEEEKQRPVQVQAYVAFKSLLAVLVVILMGGVFGLLARSKFGRKLLLKYPGIFSGGTVSHEGPSEDSMKNTHFSITLFGEGWKDKLAEPTDQHTQPPNKTVIVKVSGTNPGYGATCTSLVLCALTILQQADKMPAR
;
A
#
# COMPACT_ATOMS: atom_id res chain seq x y z
N SER A 1 -11.59 -7.57 -5.59
CA SER A 1 -11.79 -7.41 -7.06
C SER A 1 -10.51 -6.87 -7.67
N LEU A 2 -10.17 -7.26 -8.92
CA LEU A 2 -8.96 -6.80 -9.62
C LEU A 2 -9.06 -5.36 -10.13
N LEU A 3 -10.24 -4.86 -10.48
CA LEU A 3 -10.46 -3.47 -10.83
C LEU A 3 -11.91 -3.14 -10.48
N HIS A 4 -12.13 -2.08 -9.72
CA HIS A 4 -13.48 -1.67 -9.33
C HIS A 4 -13.53 -0.18 -9.02
N LYS A 5 -14.70 0.44 -9.13
CA LYS A 5 -14.94 1.80 -8.64
C LYS A 5 -15.36 1.73 -7.18
N SER A 6 -14.65 2.44 -6.31
CA SER A 6 -14.99 2.56 -4.89
C SER A 6 -15.79 3.83 -4.66
N SER A 7 -16.97 3.71 -4.07
CA SER A 7 -17.78 4.85 -3.62
C SER A 7 -17.13 5.58 -2.44
N LEU A 8 -16.38 4.87 -1.59
CA LEU A 8 -15.72 5.42 -0.40
C LEU A 8 -14.72 6.53 -0.74
N VAL A 9 -13.90 6.30 -1.78
CA VAL A 9 -12.86 7.25 -2.22
C VAL A 9 -13.20 7.92 -3.55
N ASN A 10 -14.39 7.62 -4.10
CA ASN A 10 -14.86 8.07 -5.43
C ASN A 10 -13.79 7.95 -6.52
N ALA A 11 -13.16 6.77 -6.61
CA ALA A 11 -12.05 6.52 -7.51
C ALA A 11 -12.04 5.06 -8.01
N TRP A 12 -11.31 4.81 -9.09
CA TRP A 12 -11.04 3.47 -9.62
C TRP A 12 -9.86 2.86 -8.87
N CYS A 13 -10.08 1.70 -8.27
CA CYS A 13 -9.12 0.98 -7.44
C CYS A 13 -8.51 -0.19 -8.19
N LEU A 14 -7.19 -0.19 -8.31
CA LEU A 14 -6.37 -1.28 -8.85
C LEU A 14 -5.53 -1.87 -7.70
N PRO A 15 -5.36 -3.21 -7.59
CA PRO A 15 -4.50 -3.83 -6.60
C PRO A 15 -3.12 -3.19 -6.63
N PHE A 16 -2.64 -2.79 -5.46
CA PHE A 16 -1.32 -2.22 -5.35
C PHE A 16 -0.27 -3.33 -5.55
N PRO A 17 0.65 -3.22 -6.53
CA PRO A 17 1.59 -4.28 -6.86
C PRO A 17 2.79 -4.38 -5.89
N GLY A 18 2.69 -3.77 -4.70
CA GLY A 18 3.76 -3.70 -3.70
C GLY A 18 3.77 -4.86 -2.70
N ALA A 19 4.73 -4.80 -1.78
CA ALA A 19 4.94 -5.82 -0.74
C ALA A 19 3.86 -5.77 0.36
N ASP A 20 3.12 -4.66 0.48
CA ASP A 20 2.17 -4.36 1.55
C ASP A 20 1.26 -5.54 1.89
N ARG A 21 0.59 -6.11 0.89
CA ARG A 21 -0.32 -7.24 1.08
C ARG A 21 0.39 -8.44 1.72
N SER A 22 1.59 -8.76 1.23
CA SER A 22 2.37 -9.90 1.73
C SER A 22 2.88 -9.68 3.15
N VAL A 23 3.33 -8.47 3.48
CA VAL A 23 3.77 -8.09 4.82
C VAL A 23 2.60 -8.15 5.81
N ILE A 24 1.44 -7.63 5.42
CA ILE A 24 0.23 -7.67 6.24
C ILE A 24 -0.23 -9.11 6.45
N GLN A 25 -0.27 -9.94 5.41
CA GLN A 25 -0.66 -11.35 5.53
C GLN A 25 0.26 -12.12 6.49
N ARG A 26 1.58 -11.88 6.43
CA ARG A 26 2.53 -12.48 7.38
C ARG A 26 2.26 -12.03 8.81
N SER A 27 1.99 -10.74 9.01
CA SER A 27 1.65 -10.17 10.32
C SER A 27 0.35 -10.78 10.87
N GLN A 28 -0.69 -10.88 10.04
CA GLN A 28 -1.97 -11.50 10.42
C GLN A 28 -1.81 -12.99 10.73
N ARG A 29 -0.93 -13.70 10.03
CA ARG A 29 -0.62 -15.11 10.34
C ARG A 29 0.04 -15.25 11.71
N TYR A 30 1.05 -14.43 11.99
CA TYR A 30 1.70 -14.41 13.30
C TYR A 30 0.70 -14.13 14.44
N LEU A 31 -0.15 -13.11 14.28
CA LEU A 31 -1.18 -12.78 15.27
C LEU A 31 -2.19 -13.91 15.50
N PHE A 32 -2.49 -14.71 14.48
CA PHE A 32 -3.35 -15.87 14.64
C PHE A 32 -2.65 -17.04 15.33
N GLU A 33 -1.41 -17.35 14.91
CA GLU A 33 -0.65 -18.51 15.40
C GLU A 33 -0.20 -18.31 16.85
N GLU A 34 0.39 -17.15 17.17
CA GLU A 34 1.00 -16.86 18.47
C GLU A 34 0.04 -16.18 19.45
N GLU A 35 -0.72 -15.17 18.98
CA GLU A 35 -1.56 -14.32 19.84
C GLU A 35 -3.03 -14.74 19.88
N LYS A 36 -3.40 -15.81 19.16
CA LYS A 36 -4.78 -16.30 19.01
C LYS A 36 -5.77 -15.18 18.65
N GLN A 37 -5.38 -14.27 17.77
CA GLN A 37 -6.27 -13.22 17.27
C GLN A 37 -6.92 -13.63 15.95
N ARG A 38 -8.18 -13.25 15.74
CA ARG A 38 -8.89 -13.52 14.48
C ARG A 38 -8.15 -12.83 13.32
N PRO A 39 -7.77 -13.56 12.25
CA PRO A 39 -7.10 -12.95 11.12
C PRO A 39 -8.07 -12.05 10.33
N VAL A 40 -7.59 -10.88 9.95
CA VAL A 40 -8.35 -9.92 9.15
C VAL A 40 -8.01 -10.09 7.67
N GLN A 41 -9.03 -10.03 6.81
CA GLN A 41 -8.84 -10.00 5.38
C GLN A 41 -8.40 -8.59 4.95
N VAL A 42 -7.16 -8.45 4.52
CA VAL A 42 -6.62 -7.16 4.09
C VAL A 42 -6.31 -7.18 2.60
N GLN A 43 -6.68 -6.08 1.93
CA GLN A 43 -6.37 -5.82 0.54
C GLN A 43 -5.85 -4.39 0.40
N ALA A 44 -4.83 -4.21 -0.43
CA ALA A 44 -4.23 -2.92 -0.72
C ALA A 44 -4.51 -2.52 -2.17
N TYR A 45 -4.96 -1.29 -2.37
CA TYR A 45 -5.32 -0.75 -3.68
C TYR A 45 -4.71 0.64 -3.86
N VAL A 46 -4.31 0.95 -5.10
CA VAL A 46 -4.03 2.31 -5.56
C VAL A 46 -5.28 2.87 -6.23
N ALA A 47 -5.58 4.13 -5.96
CA ALA A 47 -6.80 4.80 -6.42
C ALA A 47 -6.50 5.84 -7.52
N PHE A 48 -7.25 5.78 -8.62
CA PHE A 48 -7.16 6.68 -9.75
C PHE A 48 -8.50 7.36 -10.02
N LYS A 49 -8.50 8.68 -10.24
CA LYS A 49 -9.74 9.43 -10.54
C LYS A 49 -10.33 9.08 -11.91
N SER A 50 -9.52 8.59 -12.85
CA SER A 50 -9.91 8.31 -14.24
C SER A 50 -9.69 6.84 -14.59
N LEU A 51 -10.68 6.21 -15.22
CA LEU A 51 -10.56 4.86 -15.76
C LEU A 51 -9.50 4.78 -16.87
N LEU A 52 -9.41 5.83 -17.71
CA LEU A 52 -8.40 5.90 -18.76
C LEU A 52 -6.98 5.88 -18.17
N ALA A 53 -6.76 6.59 -17.06
CA ALA A 53 -5.47 6.56 -16.36
C ALA A 53 -5.13 5.15 -15.87
N VAL A 54 -6.11 4.39 -15.37
CA VAL A 54 -5.91 2.98 -14.99
C VAL A 54 -5.47 2.14 -16.19
N LEU A 55 -6.16 2.27 -17.33
CA LEU A 55 -5.82 1.50 -18.53
C LEU A 55 -4.41 1.82 -19.04
N VAL A 56 -4.00 3.09 -19.02
CA VAL A 56 -2.64 3.51 -19.36
C VAL A 56 -1.62 2.89 -18.39
N VAL A 57 -1.88 2.92 -17.09
CA VAL A 57 -0.99 2.32 -16.08
C VAL A 57 -0.87 0.81 -16.26
N ILE A 58 -1.97 0.10 -16.56
CA ILE A 58 -1.95 -1.35 -16.84
C ILE A 58 -1.09 -1.63 -18.08
N LEU A 59 -1.28 -0.85 -19.15
CA LEU A 59 -0.50 -1.00 -20.38
C LEU A 59 1.00 -0.75 -20.13
N MET A 60 1.34 0.36 -19.46
CA MET A 60 2.72 0.68 -19.08
C MET A 60 3.33 -0.40 -18.20
N GLY A 61 2.58 -0.90 -17.21
CA GLY A 61 3.01 -1.98 -16.34
C GLY A 61 3.25 -3.29 -17.09
N GLY A 62 2.42 -3.61 -18.10
CA GLY A 62 2.62 -4.75 -18.99
C GLY A 62 3.89 -4.65 -19.82
N VAL A 63 4.12 -3.51 -20.47
CA VAL A 63 5.35 -3.24 -21.25
C VAL A 63 6.58 -3.28 -20.35
N PHE A 64 6.52 -2.62 -19.18
CA PHE A 64 7.58 -2.63 -18.19
C PHE A 64 7.89 -4.06 -17.73
N GLY A 65 6.87 -4.83 -17.37
CA GLY A 65 7.00 -6.22 -16.93
C GLY A 65 7.61 -7.12 -18.01
N LEU A 66 7.25 -6.93 -19.27
CA LEU A 66 7.83 -7.67 -20.40
C LEU A 66 9.32 -7.35 -20.56
N LEU A 67 9.67 -6.06 -20.60
CA LEU A 67 11.06 -5.62 -20.75
C LEU A 67 11.93 -6.02 -19.55
N ALA A 68 11.37 -5.92 -18.33
CA ALA A 68 12.04 -6.28 -17.08
C ALA A 68 12.36 -7.79 -16.97
N ARG A 69 11.82 -8.67 -17.82
CA ARG A 69 12.20 -10.09 -17.82
C ARG A 69 13.53 -10.38 -18.52
N SER A 70 13.95 -9.51 -19.45
CA SER A 70 15.18 -9.71 -20.23
C SER A 70 16.32 -8.81 -19.74
N LYS A 71 17.58 -9.28 -19.86
CA LYS A 71 18.77 -8.47 -19.52
C LYS A 71 18.85 -7.20 -20.37
N PHE A 72 18.55 -7.31 -21.65
CA PHE A 72 18.54 -6.18 -22.59
C PHE A 72 17.45 -5.16 -22.22
N GLY A 73 16.22 -5.61 -21.99
CA GLY A 73 15.11 -4.74 -21.61
C GLY A 73 15.35 -4.01 -20.29
N ARG A 74 15.90 -4.69 -19.27
CA ARG A 74 16.35 -4.03 -18.03
C ARG A 74 17.38 -2.93 -18.29
N LYS A 75 18.40 -3.21 -19.10
CA LYS A 75 19.42 -2.21 -19.47
C LYS A 75 18.79 -1.01 -20.18
N LEU A 76 17.80 -1.25 -21.04
CA LEU A 76 17.09 -0.19 -21.77
C LEU A 76 16.21 0.67 -20.85
N LEU A 77 15.43 0.04 -19.97
CA LEU A 77 14.61 0.72 -18.95
C LEU A 77 15.47 1.61 -18.04
N LEU A 78 16.62 1.10 -17.58
CA LEU A 78 17.54 1.83 -16.72
C LEU A 78 18.27 2.95 -17.45
N LYS A 79 18.62 2.77 -18.74
CA LYS A 79 19.34 3.80 -19.50
C LYS A 79 18.45 4.96 -19.93
N TYR A 80 17.16 4.71 -20.16
CA TYR A 80 16.22 5.72 -20.66
C TYR A 80 14.93 5.81 -19.83
N PRO A 81 15.02 6.03 -18.50
CA PRO A 81 13.86 6.03 -17.61
C PRO A 81 12.81 7.08 -18.02
N GLY A 82 13.24 8.23 -18.53
CA GLY A 82 12.34 9.28 -19.03
C GLY A 82 11.47 8.80 -20.21
N ILE A 83 12.02 8.02 -21.14
CA ILE A 83 11.26 7.51 -22.29
C ILE A 83 10.19 6.52 -21.82
N PHE A 84 10.56 5.57 -20.96
CA PHE A 84 9.64 4.53 -20.50
C PHE A 84 8.65 4.98 -19.42
N SER A 85 8.88 6.14 -18.82
CA SER A 85 7.99 6.75 -17.83
C SER A 85 7.18 7.93 -18.37
N GLY A 86 7.31 8.27 -19.66
CA GLY A 86 6.66 9.44 -20.25
C GLY A 86 7.14 10.78 -19.66
N GLY A 87 8.40 10.85 -19.24
CA GLY A 87 9.05 12.02 -18.65
C GLY A 87 8.85 12.18 -17.14
N THR A 88 8.14 11.25 -16.49
CA THR A 88 7.84 11.35 -15.05
C THR A 88 8.98 10.88 -14.13
N VAL A 89 9.94 10.12 -14.67
CA VAL A 89 11.12 9.62 -13.94
C VAL A 89 12.39 10.03 -14.67
N SER A 90 13.39 10.46 -13.91
CA SER A 90 14.72 10.83 -14.40
C SER A 90 15.81 10.20 -13.52
N HIS A 91 17.08 10.34 -13.93
CA HIS A 91 18.21 9.89 -13.12
C HIS A 91 18.50 10.82 -11.94
N GLU A 92 18.13 12.09 -12.08
CA GLU A 92 18.30 13.15 -11.10
C GLU A 92 17.25 13.06 -9.97
N GLY A 93 16.21 12.25 -10.16
CA GLY A 93 15.08 12.15 -9.24
C GLY A 93 14.10 13.33 -9.38
N PRO A 94 13.08 13.38 -8.51
CA PRO A 94 12.12 14.49 -8.52
C PRO A 94 12.77 15.79 -8.03
N SER A 95 12.36 16.92 -8.62
CA SER A 95 12.77 18.24 -8.13
C SER A 95 12.21 18.52 -6.73
N GLU A 96 12.83 19.44 -5.99
CA GLU A 96 12.32 19.86 -4.68
C GLU A 96 10.88 20.35 -4.73
N ASP A 97 10.52 21.11 -5.76
CA ASP A 97 9.18 21.63 -5.94
C ASP A 97 8.18 20.49 -6.20
N SER A 98 8.54 19.52 -7.04
CA SER A 98 7.71 18.33 -7.23
C SER A 98 7.54 17.55 -5.93
N MET A 99 8.60 17.40 -5.13
CA MET A 99 8.52 16.72 -3.84
C MET A 99 7.61 17.46 -2.85
N LYS A 100 7.75 18.79 -2.71
CA LYS A 100 6.93 19.63 -1.81
C LYS A 100 5.46 19.66 -2.21
N ASN A 101 5.17 19.60 -3.51
CA ASN A 101 3.80 19.70 -4.05
C ASN A 101 3.14 18.35 -4.37
N THR A 102 3.84 17.22 -4.19
CA THR A 102 3.24 15.90 -4.34
C THR A 102 2.50 15.53 -3.06
N HIS A 103 1.18 15.35 -3.17
CA HIS A 103 0.32 15.00 -2.05
C HIS A 103 -0.02 13.51 -2.07
N PHE A 104 -0.23 12.94 -0.89
CA PHE A 104 -0.74 11.58 -0.76
C PHE A 104 -1.91 11.52 0.23
N SER A 105 -2.76 10.53 0.03
CA SER A 105 -3.82 10.18 0.96
C SER A 105 -3.95 8.66 1.00
N ILE A 106 -3.86 8.09 2.19
CA ILE A 106 -4.13 6.69 2.47
C ILE A 106 -5.46 6.63 3.22
N THR A 107 -6.39 5.83 2.72
CA THR A 107 -7.67 5.58 3.39
C THR A 107 -7.70 4.13 3.85
N LEU A 108 -7.68 3.92 5.15
CA LEU A 108 -7.84 2.63 5.79
C LEU A 108 -9.33 2.43 6.06
N PHE A 109 -9.90 1.39 5.48
CA PHE A 109 -11.30 1.01 5.66
C PHE A 109 -11.35 -0.34 6.34
N GLY A 110 -12.01 -0.39 7.50
CA GLY A 110 -12.29 -1.62 8.22
C GLY A 110 -13.80 -1.81 8.38
N GLU A 111 -14.26 -3.03 8.12
CA GLU A 111 -15.65 -3.45 8.30
C GLU A 111 -15.67 -4.76 9.10
N GLY A 112 -16.57 -4.85 10.08
CA GLY A 112 -16.66 -5.98 10.99
C GLY A 112 -17.85 -5.88 11.93
N TRP A 113 -17.76 -6.56 13.08
CA TRP A 113 -18.84 -6.62 14.06
C TRP A 113 -18.50 -5.84 15.32
N LYS A 114 -19.53 -5.30 16.00
CA LYS A 114 -19.38 -4.69 17.33
C LYS A 114 -19.08 -5.75 18.40
N ASP A 115 -19.73 -6.89 18.29
CA ASP A 115 -19.64 -7.98 19.24
C ASP A 115 -18.36 -8.80 19.01
N LYS A 116 -17.74 -9.26 20.10
CA LYS A 116 -16.66 -10.23 20.05
C LYS A 116 -17.22 -11.61 20.31
N LEU A 117 -16.77 -12.59 19.54
CA LEU A 117 -17.09 -14.00 19.78
C LEU A 117 -16.13 -14.59 20.83
N ALA A 118 -16.52 -15.75 21.38
CA ALA A 118 -15.74 -16.43 22.40
C ALA A 118 -14.40 -16.90 21.84
N GLU A 119 -14.43 -17.57 20.68
CA GLU A 119 -13.23 -18.04 20.01
C GLU A 119 -12.91 -17.24 18.73
N PRO A 120 -11.63 -17.02 18.41
CA PRO A 120 -11.18 -16.31 17.21
C PRO A 120 -11.66 -16.95 15.91
N THR A 121 -11.93 -18.26 15.92
CA THR A 121 -12.38 -19.05 14.77
C THR A 121 -13.89 -19.09 14.62
N ASP A 122 -14.65 -18.64 15.62
CA ASP A 122 -16.12 -18.66 15.55
C ASP A 122 -16.62 -17.78 14.40
N GLN A 123 -17.77 -18.12 13.81
CA GLN A 123 -18.33 -17.34 12.71
C GLN A 123 -19.50 -16.51 13.19
N HIS A 124 -19.49 -15.22 12.85
CA HIS A 124 -20.68 -14.39 13.00
C HIS A 124 -21.75 -14.88 12.02
N THR A 125 -22.98 -15.03 12.51
CA THR A 125 -24.13 -15.45 11.71
C THR A 125 -24.76 -14.29 10.94
N GLN A 126 -24.54 -13.06 11.41
CA GLN A 126 -25.05 -11.83 10.80
C GLN A 126 -23.97 -11.16 9.94
N PRO A 127 -24.34 -10.34 8.94
CA PRO A 127 -23.36 -9.52 8.22
C PRO A 127 -22.67 -8.51 9.15
N PRO A 128 -21.49 -7.98 8.76
CA PRO A 128 -20.82 -6.91 9.50
C PRO A 128 -21.75 -5.73 9.81
N ASN A 129 -21.65 -5.17 11.01
CA ASN A 129 -22.50 -4.09 11.52
C ASN A 129 -21.74 -2.88 12.05
N LYS A 130 -20.41 -2.84 11.86
CA LYS A 130 -19.53 -1.76 12.27
C LYS A 130 -18.53 -1.44 11.16
N THR A 131 -18.33 -0.15 10.95
CA THR A 131 -17.34 0.37 10.01
C THR A 131 -16.44 1.36 10.73
N VAL A 132 -15.15 1.33 10.40
CA VAL A 132 -14.13 2.28 10.85
C VAL A 132 -13.38 2.79 9.63
N ILE A 133 -13.26 4.10 9.50
CA ILE A 133 -12.54 4.75 8.41
C ILE A 133 -11.47 5.64 9.03
N VAL A 134 -10.21 5.42 8.65
CA VAL A 134 -9.08 6.28 9.03
C VAL A 134 -8.46 6.84 7.75
N LYS A 135 -8.24 8.15 7.72
CA LYS A 135 -7.59 8.83 6.60
C LYS A 135 -6.29 9.46 7.08
N VAL A 136 -5.20 9.11 6.42
CA VAL A 136 -3.88 9.70 6.63
C VAL A 136 -3.50 10.45 5.36
N SER A 137 -3.10 11.72 5.48
CA SER A 137 -2.72 12.54 4.34
C SER A 137 -1.49 13.38 4.65
N GLY A 138 -0.72 13.69 3.61
CA GLY A 138 0.46 14.54 3.73
C GLY A 138 1.05 14.86 2.36
N THR A 139 2.27 15.38 2.38
CA THR A 139 3.06 15.66 1.18
C THR A 139 4.31 14.80 1.16
N ASN A 140 4.95 14.73 -0.01
CA ASN A 140 6.19 14.01 -0.22
C ASN A 140 6.13 12.53 0.26
N PRO A 141 5.28 11.68 -0.35
CA PRO A 141 5.10 10.31 0.11
C PRO A 141 6.39 9.47 0.03
N GLY A 142 7.14 9.63 -1.06
CA GLY A 142 8.29 8.78 -1.37
C GLY A 142 9.51 9.07 -0.50
N TYR A 143 9.89 10.33 -0.34
CA TYR A 143 11.13 10.70 0.37
C TYR A 143 10.83 11.26 1.75
N GLY A 144 9.96 12.26 1.86
CA GLY A 144 9.68 12.94 3.13
C GLY A 144 9.00 12.03 4.16
N ALA A 145 7.78 11.56 3.83
CA ALA A 145 6.99 10.75 4.75
C ALA A 145 7.68 9.41 5.10
N THR A 146 8.29 8.77 4.09
CA THR A 146 8.99 7.48 4.30
C THR A 146 10.26 7.64 5.13
N CYS A 147 11.12 8.63 4.85
CA CYS A 147 12.31 8.88 5.67
C CYS A 147 11.93 9.27 7.10
N THR A 148 10.91 10.12 7.28
CA THR A 148 10.41 10.48 8.62
C THR A 148 9.92 9.24 9.37
N SER A 149 9.14 8.38 8.70
CA SER A 149 8.64 7.13 9.28
C SER A 149 9.80 6.22 9.70
N LEU A 150 10.85 6.11 8.89
CA LEU A 150 12.02 5.30 9.21
C LEU A 150 12.77 5.82 10.44
N VAL A 151 12.96 7.13 10.54
CA VAL A 151 13.60 7.77 11.71
C VAL A 151 12.75 7.57 12.97
N LEU A 152 11.43 7.75 12.87
CA LEU A 152 10.51 7.51 13.99
C LEU A 152 10.51 6.04 14.41
N CYS A 153 10.58 5.09 13.47
CA CYS A 153 10.75 3.67 13.78
C CYS A 153 12.05 3.42 14.57
N ALA A 154 13.17 4.00 14.13
CA ALA A 154 14.46 3.87 14.83
C ALA A 154 14.41 4.44 16.25
N LEU A 155 13.82 5.64 16.41
CA LEU A 155 13.62 6.25 17.73
C LEU A 155 12.72 5.40 18.62
N THR A 156 11.63 4.84 18.08
CA THR A 156 10.71 3.98 18.82
C THR A 156 11.41 2.72 19.31
N ILE A 157 12.23 2.08 18.46
CA ILE A 157 13.03 0.91 18.84
C ILE A 157 14.01 1.26 19.96
N LEU A 158 14.69 2.42 19.87
CA LEU A 158 15.68 2.83 20.86
C LEU A 158 15.04 3.19 22.21
N GLN A 159 13.90 3.89 22.18
CA GLN A 159 13.26 4.47 23.37
C GLN A 159 12.24 3.55 24.03
N GLN A 160 11.71 2.55 23.30
CA GLN A 160 10.69 1.63 23.79
C GLN A 160 11.13 0.17 23.61
N ALA A 161 12.44 -0.08 23.68
CA ALA A 161 13.02 -1.42 23.55
C ALA A 161 12.40 -2.42 24.54
N ASP A 162 12.07 -1.97 25.75
CA ASP A 162 11.41 -2.73 26.81
C ASP A 162 9.98 -3.15 26.48
N LYS A 163 9.33 -2.48 25.51
CA LYS A 163 7.94 -2.72 25.09
C LYS A 163 7.84 -3.48 23.76
N MET A 164 8.97 -3.77 23.12
CA MET A 164 8.97 -4.52 21.87
C MET A 164 8.61 -5.99 22.13
N PRO A 165 7.97 -6.68 21.17
CA PRO A 165 7.71 -8.11 21.29
C PRO A 165 9.01 -8.88 21.56
N ALA A 166 8.95 -9.88 22.44
CA ALA A 166 10.07 -10.78 22.66
C ALA A 166 10.43 -11.50 21.34
N ARG A 167 11.72 -11.71 21.13
CA ARG A 167 12.22 -12.45 19.96
C ARG A 167 11.92 -13.94 20.05
#